data_AF-W2P881-F1
#
_entry.id   AF-W2P881-F1
#
_cell.length_a   1.000
_cell.length_b   1.000
_cell.length_c   1.000
_cell.angle_alpha   90.00
_cell.angle_beta   90.00
_cell.angle_gamma   90.00
#
_symmetry.space_group_name_H-M   'P 1'
#
loop_
_entity.id
_entity.type
_entity.pdbx_description
1 polymer ?
#
loop_
_entity_poly.entity_id
_entity_poly.type
_entity_poly.pdbx_seq_one_letter_code
_entity_poly.pdbx_strand_id
1 'polypeptide(L)'
;RQIDREVYEDLSDAGNTVAFKFRVKKTLADGSTVSVLKRVLSRRFRDNNQVVIIWKIFSEGEGIFSGMDANETIWVRIRPYLGGVMKDACSRQSPVQHVAINTDVLAVKAFRTMMQDMVVEDAGECARLLREFLRDGVLPNIEHEL
;
A
#
# COMPACT_ATOMS: atom_id res chain seq x y z
N ARG A 1 11.60 5.27 5.54
CA ARG A 1 11.09 6.66 5.76
C ARG A 1 10.53 7.19 4.44
N GLN A 2 9.29 7.69 4.43
CA GLN A 2 8.67 8.28 3.24
C GLN A 2 9.21 9.69 3.01
N ILE A 3 9.53 10.03 1.76
CA ILE A 3 9.96 11.37 1.33
C ILE A 3 9.17 11.82 0.11
N ASP A 4 9.22 13.11 -0.22
CA ASP A 4 8.58 13.69 -1.42
C ASP A 4 7.08 13.30 -1.55
N ARG A 5 6.37 13.29 -0.42
CA ARG A 5 4.96 12.91 -0.41
C ARG A 5 4.11 14.00 -1.04
N GLU A 6 3.30 13.62 -2.01
CA GLU A 6 2.34 14.48 -2.70
C GLU A 6 0.99 13.78 -2.74
N VAL A 7 -0.07 14.49 -2.36
CA VAL A 7 -1.45 13.98 -2.33
C VAL A 7 -2.19 14.52 -3.54
N TYR A 8 -2.98 13.67 -4.20
CA TYR A 8 -3.86 14.09 -5.29
C TYR A 8 -5.23 14.43 -4.71
N GLU A 9 -5.70 15.66 -4.91
CA GLU A 9 -6.93 16.17 -4.30
C GLU A 9 -8.16 15.98 -5.21
N ASP A 10 -7.97 16.06 -6.53
CA ASP A 10 -9.04 15.99 -7.53
C ASP A 10 -9.44 14.54 -7.87
N LEU A 11 -10.01 13.84 -6.89
CA LEU A 11 -10.43 12.44 -7.03
C LEU A 11 -11.94 12.30 -7.14
N SER A 12 -12.39 11.44 -8.05
CA SER A 12 -13.78 10.95 -8.04
C SER A 12 -14.05 10.25 -6.70
N ASP A 13 -15.15 10.62 -6.03
CA ASP A 13 -15.51 10.08 -4.72
C ASP A 13 -14.39 10.27 -3.67
N ALA A 14 -13.93 11.52 -3.50
CA ALA A 14 -12.89 11.91 -2.54
C ALA A 14 -13.24 11.56 -1.08
N GLY A 15 -14.52 11.35 -0.76
CA GLY A 15 -14.95 10.84 0.54
C GLY A 15 -14.53 9.40 0.79
N ASN A 16 -14.27 8.59 -0.24
CA ASN A 16 -13.89 7.19 -0.10
C ASN A 16 -12.59 6.83 -0.81
N THR A 17 -12.01 7.74 -1.59
CA THR A 17 -10.82 7.51 -2.41
C THR A 17 -9.71 8.45 -1.97
N VAL A 18 -8.52 7.91 -1.74
CA VAL A 18 -7.30 8.69 -1.53
C VAL A 18 -6.24 8.23 -2.52
N ALA A 19 -5.49 9.18 -3.06
CA ALA A 19 -4.36 8.88 -3.92
C ALA A 19 -3.19 9.79 -3.55
N PHE A 20 -2.00 9.22 -3.55
CA PHE A 20 -0.78 9.96 -3.24
C PHE A 20 0.42 9.24 -3.81
N LYS A 21 1.52 9.97 -3.98
CA LYS A 21 2.82 9.39 -4.28
C LYS A 21 3.81 9.75 -3.18
N PHE A 22 4.81 8.90 -3.00
CA PHE A 22 5.94 9.16 -2.12
C PHE A 22 7.11 8.29 -2.55
N ARG A 23 8.32 8.68 -2.15
CA ARG A 23 9.53 7.92 -2.42
C ARG A 23 10.01 7.25 -1.15
N VAL A 24 10.55 6.04 -1.30
CA VAL A 24 11.22 5.31 -0.22
C VAL A 24 12.69 5.21 -0.58
N LYS A 25 13.55 5.69 0.32
CA LYS A 25 15.01 5.52 0.23
C LYS A 25 15.46 4.41 1.18
N LYS A 26 16.36 3.56 0.70
CA LYS A 26 17.03 2.52 1.49
C LYS A 26 18.52 2.51 1.17
N THR A 27 19.34 2.26 2.18
CA THR A 27 20.77 2.03 2.00
C THR A 27 20.99 0.52 1.90
N LEU A 28 21.64 0.08 0.83
CA LEU A 28 21.98 -1.32 0.60
C LEU A 28 23.21 -1.71 1.44
N ALA A 29 23.48 -3.01 1.53
CA ALA A 29 24.59 -3.55 2.33
C ALA A 29 25.98 -3.07 1.85
N ASP A 30 26.11 -2.70 0.57
CA ASP A 30 27.33 -2.12 -0.01
C ASP A 30 27.47 -0.61 0.25
N GLY A 31 26.54 -0.01 1.01
CA GLY A 31 26.51 1.42 1.31
C GLY A 31 25.87 2.29 0.23
N SER A 32 25.50 1.73 -0.92
CA SER A 32 24.78 2.48 -1.96
C SER A 32 23.38 2.86 -1.48
N THR A 33 22.92 4.06 -1.85
CA THR A 33 21.55 4.51 -1.56
C THR A 33 20.69 4.37 -2.79
N VAL A 34 19.58 3.66 -2.63
CA VAL A 34 18.59 3.40 -3.68
C VAL A 34 17.25 3.99 -3.32
N SER A 35 16.42 4.24 -4.34
CA SER A 35 15.06 4.72 -4.15
C SER A 35 14.05 4.05 -5.06
N VAL A 36 12.82 4.01 -4.55
CA VAL A 36 11.63 3.54 -5.26
C VAL A 36 10.55 4.59 -5.09
N LEU A 37 9.98 5.03 -6.21
CA LEU A 37 8.80 5.89 -6.22
C LEU A 37 7.54 5.01 -6.14
N LYS A 38 6.73 5.24 -5.11
CA LYS A 38 5.42 4.59 -4.95
C LYS A 38 4.30 5.54 -5.32
N ARG A 39 3.33 5.04 -6.07
CA ARG A 39 2.05 5.68 -6.36
C ARG A 39 0.96 4.80 -5.76
N VAL A 40 0.21 5.35 -4.83
CA VAL A 40 -0.83 4.64 -4.07
C VAL A 40 -2.18 5.19 -4.45
N LEU A 41 -3.12 4.29 -4.72
CA LEU A 41 -4.54 4.56 -4.78
C LEU A 41 -5.22 3.65 -3.77
N SER A 42 -6.01 4.22 -2.87
CA SER A 42 -6.83 3.46 -1.93
C SER A 42 -8.27 3.89 -2.05
N ARG A 43 -9.19 2.92 -2.06
CA ARG A 43 -10.63 3.15 -2.05
C ARG A 43 -11.31 2.27 -1.02
N ARG A 44 -12.20 2.86 -0.22
CA ARG A 44 -13.10 2.13 0.68
C ARG A 44 -14.47 1.91 0.04
N PHE A 45 -15.05 0.77 0.33
CA PHE A 45 -16.39 0.36 -0.02
C PHE A 45 -17.10 0.01 1.29
N ARG A 46 -18.24 0.64 1.54
CA ARG A 46 -19.06 0.36 2.71
C ARG A 46 -20.24 -0.51 2.31
N ASP A 47 -20.52 -1.51 3.12
CA ASP A 47 -21.71 -2.35 3.08
C ASP A 47 -22.25 -2.45 4.51
N ASN A 48 -23.52 -2.85 4.67
CA ASN A 48 -24.27 -2.71 5.93
C ASN A 48 -23.58 -3.34 7.15
N ASN A 49 -22.68 -4.32 6.96
CA ASN A 49 -21.97 -4.98 8.05
C ASN A 49 -20.46 -5.14 7.83
N GLN A 50 -19.89 -4.41 6.86
CA GLN A 50 -18.46 -4.50 6.56
C GLN A 50 -17.92 -3.28 5.80
N VAL A 51 -16.63 -3.03 5.97
CA VAL A 51 -15.87 -2.11 5.14
C VAL A 51 -14.82 -2.91 4.39
N VAL A 52 -14.77 -2.75 3.06
CA VAL A 52 -13.70 -3.29 2.22
C VAL A 52 -12.83 -2.14 1.76
N ILE A 53 -11.53 -2.23 1.95
CA ILE A 53 -10.55 -1.25 1.45
C ILE A 53 -9.66 -1.96 0.44
N ILE A 54 -9.55 -1.39 -0.75
CA ILE A 54 -8.65 -1.85 -1.80
C ILE A 54 -7.55 -0.83 -1.97
N TRP A 55 -6.30 -1.28 -1.83
CA TRP A 55 -5.11 -0.50 -2.13
C TRP A 55 -4.49 -1.02 -3.40
N LYS A 56 -4.15 -0.13 -4.31
CA LYS A 56 -3.33 -0.39 -5.48
C LYS A 56 -2.07 0.45 -5.38
N ILE A 57 -0.93 -0.21 -5.42
CA ILE A 57 0.37 0.42 -5.27
C ILE A 57 1.21 0.09 -6.50
N PHE A 58 1.63 1.11 -7.22
CA PHE A 58 2.59 0.98 -8.30
C PHE A 58 3.94 1.51 -7.83
N SER A 59 4.97 0.68 -7.95
CA SER A 59 6.32 0.96 -7.46
C SER A 59 7.30 0.96 -8.62
N GLU A 60 8.03 2.06 -8.78
CA GLU A 60 8.98 2.28 -9.87
C GLU A 60 10.37 2.49 -9.28
N GLY A 61 11.33 1.68 -9.73
CA GLY A 61 12.72 1.75 -9.32
C GLY A 61 13.47 2.91 -9.98
N GLU A 62 14.44 3.45 -9.25
CA GLU A 62 15.27 4.57 -9.71
C GLU A 62 16.76 4.27 -9.58
N GLY A 63 17.59 5.03 -10.30
CA GLY A 63 19.04 4.83 -10.30
C GLY A 63 19.38 3.44 -10.83
N ILE A 64 20.01 2.60 -9.99
CA ILE A 64 20.34 1.22 -10.37
C ILE A 64 19.09 0.33 -10.59
N PHE A 65 17.92 0.77 -10.12
CA PHE A 65 16.64 0.08 -10.35
C PHE A 65 15.83 0.68 -11.50
N SER A 66 16.37 1.65 -12.24
CA SER A 66 15.66 2.25 -13.37
C SER A 66 15.26 1.18 -14.39
N GLY A 67 13.97 1.21 -14.79
CA GLY A 67 13.37 0.20 -15.65
C GLY A 67 12.80 -1.03 -14.91
N MET A 68 12.91 -1.09 -13.58
CA MET A 68 12.27 -2.11 -12.75
C MET A 68 11.01 -1.55 -12.11
N ASP A 69 9.93 -2.32 -12.14
CA ASP A 69 8.69 -1.93 -11.51
C ASP A 69 7.89 -3.12 -10.95
N ALA A 70 6.99 -2.81 -10.02
CA ALA A 70 6.16 -3.78 -9.34
C ALA A 70 4.78 -3.19 -9.06
N ASN A 71 3.75 -4.01 -9.26
CA ASN A 71 2.39 -3.68 -8.89
C ASN A 71 1.95 -4.54 -7.71
N GLU A 72 1.35 -3.90 -6.72
CA GLU A 72 0.80 -4.52 -5.54
C GLU A 72 -0.68 -4.16 -5.40
N THR A 73 -1.48 -5.14 -5.00
CA THR A 73 -2.87 -4.93 -4.66
C THR A 73 -3.15 -5.57 -3.32
N ILE A 74 -3.76 -4.81 -2.41
CA ILE A 74 -4.10 -5.24 -1.06
C ILE A 74 -5.60 -5.09 -0.88
N TRP A 75 -6.25 -6.16 -0.45
CA TRP A 75 -7.65 -6.18 -0.05
C TRP A 75 -7.71 -6.31 1.46
N VAL A 76 -8.44 -5.41 2.10
CA VAL A 76 -8.67 -5.44 3.54
C VAL A 76 -10.17 -5.44 3.79
N ARG A 77 -10.67 -6.45 4.50
CA ARG A 77 -12.06 -6.54 4.94
C ARG A 77 -12.12 -6.33 6.44
N ILE A 78 -12.99 -5.44 6.86
CA ILE A 78 -13.20 -5.07 8.25
C ILE A 78 -14.66 -5.34 8.58
N ARG A 79 -14.94 -6.08 9.64
CA ARG A 79 -16.32 -6.43 10.03
C ARG A 79 -16.44 -6.58 11.55
N PRO A 80 -17.63 -6.35 12.13
CA PRO A 80 -17.90 -6.72 13.52
C PRO A 80 -17.64 -8.21 13.76
N TYR A 81 -17.06 -8.54 14.91
CA TYR A 81 -16.86 -9.93 15.34
C TYR A 81 -16.76 -10.03 16.86
N LEU A 82 -17.67 -10.78 17.47
CA LEU A 82 -17.68 -11.16 18.90
C LEU A 82 -17.19 -10.05 19.85
N GLY A 83 -17.93 -8.94 19.93
CA GLY A 83 -17.61 -7.83 20.83
C GLY A 83 -16.43 -6.94 20.38
N GLY A 84 -15.94 -7.13 19.15
CA GLY A 84 -14.86 -6.33 18.58
C GLY A 84 -14.92 -6.25 17.05
N VAL A 85 -13.75 -6.07 16.44
CA VAL A 85 -13.60 -5.90 14.98
C VAL A 85 -12.62 -6.95 14.44
N MET A 86 -13.06 -7.74 13.46
CA MET A 86 -12.21 -8.63 12.68
C MET A 86 -11.63 -7.88 11.47
N LYS A 87 -10.36 -8.15 11.16
CA LYS A 87 -9.64 -7.60 10.01
C LYS A 87 -9.00 -8.72 9.22
N ASP A 88 -9.52 -8.96 8.02
CA ASP A 88 -8.95 -9.92 7.08
C ASP A 88 -8.16 -9.12 6.02
N ALA A 89 -6.93 -9.51 5.72
CA ALA A 89 -6.11 -8.86 4.70
C ALA A 89 -5.49 -9.89 3.75
N CYS A 90 -5.48 -9.56 2.46
CA CYS A 90 -4.80 -10.33 1.43
C CYS A 90 -4.02 -9.36 0.54
N SER A 91 -2.76 -9.67 0.23
CA SER A 91 -1.96 -8.91 -0.71
C SER A 91 -1.50 -9.78 -1.88
N ARG A 92 -1.42 -9.17 -3.06
CA ARG A 92 -0.82 -9.75 -4.26
C ARG A 92 0.18 -8.76 -4.83
N GLN A 93 1.45 -9.11 -4.77
CA GLN A 93 2.51 -8.39 -5.46
C GLN A 93 2.90 -9.15 -6.72
N SER A 94 2.96 -8.45 -7.86
CA SER A 94 3.46 -8.99 -9.11
C SER A 94 4.52 -8.06 -9.68
N PRO A 95 5.72 -8.56 -10.02
CA PRO A 95 6.63 -7.83 -10.89
C PRO A 95 5.89 -7.49 -12.17
N VAL A 96 6.02 -6.27 -12.64
CA VAL A 96 5.55 -5.90 -13.97
C VAL A 96 6.82 -5.78 -14.80
N GLN A 97 7.03 -6.75 -15.69
CA GLN A 97 8.19 -6.75 -16.57
C GLN A 97 7.99 -5.66 -17.62
N HIS A 98 8.82 -4.63 -17.57
CA HIS A 98 9.15 -3.83 -18.74
C HIS A 98 10.58 -4.10 -19.18
N VAL A 99 10.80 -4.00 -20.49
CA VAL A 99 11.95 -4.51 -21.25
C VAL A 99 13.26 -3.92 -20.72
N ALA A 100 13.89 -4.62 -19.77
CA ALA A 100 15.23 -4.31 -19.34
C ALA A 100 16.22 -4.91 -20.34
N ILE A 101 16.52 -4.15 -21.37
CA ILE A 101 17.67 -4.42 -22.24
C ILE A 101 18.90 -4.19 -21.37
N ASN A 102 19.41 -5.25 -20.73
CA ASN A 102 20.64 -5.30 -19.90
C ASN A 102 20.51 -4.89 -18.41
N THR A 103 19.59 -5.47 -17.64
CA THR A 103 19.65 -5.32 -16.17
C THR A 103 20.66 -6.25 -15.52
N ASP A 104 21.50 -5.69 -14.65
CA ASP A 104 22.36 -6.42 -13.72
C ASP A 104 21.53 -7.33 -12.79
N VAL A 105 21.88 -8.62 -12.76
CA VAL A 105 21.24 -9.66 -11.94
C VAL A 105 21.23 -9.28 -10.44
N LEU A 106 22.29 -8.61 -9.96
CA LEU A 106 22.38 -8.16 -8.58
C LEU A 106 21.38 -7.05 -8.28
N ALA A 107 21.21 -6.09 -9.20
CA ALA A 107 20.24 -5.02 -9.06
C ALA A 107 18.81 -5.57 -9.06
N VAL A 108 18.50 -6.55 -9.92
CA VAL A 108 17.19 -7.23 -9.93
C VAL A 108 16.91 -7.94 -8.61
N LYS A 109 17.91 -8.63 -8.06
CA LYS A 109 17.79 -9.30 -6.76
C LYS A 109 17.55 -8.29 -5.63
N ALA A 110 18.33 -7.20 -5.61
CA ALA A 110 18.20 -6.15 -4.61
C ALA A 110 16.84 -5.45 -4.69
N PHE A 111 16.34 -5.15 -5.89
CA PHE A 111 15.00 -4.60 -6.10
C PHE A 111 13.92 -5.53 -5.58
N ARG A 112 13.99 -6.83 -5.92
CA ARG A 112 13.04 -7.83 -5.44
C ARG A 112 13.01 -7.90 -3.91
N THR A 113 14.18 -7.97 -3.27
CA THR A 113 14.28 -7.99 -1.80
C THR A 113 13.69 -6.71 -1.20
N MET A 114 14.00 -5.55 -1.77
CA MET A 114 13.44 -4.27 -1.33
C MET A 114 11.90 -4.26 -1.45
N MET A 115 11.35 -4.76 -2.56
CA MET A 115 9.90 -4.83 -2.75
C MET A 115 9.23 -5.79 -1.77
N GLN A 116 9.86 -6.91 -1.41
CA GLN A 116 9.36 -7.85 -0.42
C GLN A 116 9.35 -7.26 0.99
N ASP A 117 10.43 -6.58 1.39
CA ASP A 117 10.51 -5.88 2.68
C ASP A 117 9.42 -4.82 2.79
N MET A 118 9.19 -4.09 1.69
CA MET A 118 8.17 -3.05 1.62
C MET A 118 6.74 -3.57 1.76
N VAL A 119 6.41 -4.80 1.35
CA VAL A 119 5.07 -5.37 1.60
C VAL A 119 4.78 -5.43 3.10
N VAL A 120 5.79 -5.85 3.88
CA VAL A 120 5.65 -5.97 5.34
C VAL A 120 5.49 -4.59 5.98
N GLU A 121 6.28 -3.62 5.54
CA GLU A 121 6.19 -2.23 6.01
C GLU A 121 4.84 -1.59 5.63
N ASP A 122 4.39 -1.76 4.39
CA ASP A 122 3.12 -1.24 3.88
C ASP A 122 1.93 -1.85 4.62
N ALA A 123 1.98 -3.15 4.94
CA ALA A 123 0.95 -3.81 5.75
C ALA A 123 0.85 -3.20 7.16
N GLY A 124 1.99 -2.85 7.78
CA GLY A 124 2.04 -2.17 9.06
C GLY A 124 1.42 -0.76 9.04
N GLU A 125 1.73 0.04 8.02
CA GLU A 125 1.16 1.37 7.81
C GLU A 125 -0.34 1.30 7.47
N CYS A 126 -0.76 0.34 6.63
CA CYS A 126 -2.17 0.09 6.33
C CYS A 126 -2.95 -0.26 7.61
N ALA A 127 -2.38 -1.12 8.47
CA ALA A 127 -2.99 -1.46 9.75
C ALA A 127 -3.07 -0.24 10.69
N ARG A 128 -2.09 0.67 10.66
CA ARG A 128 -2.10 1.92 11.44
C ARG A 128 -3.18 2.89 10.95
N LEU A 129 -3.21 3.19 9.66
CA LEU A 129 -4.21 4.09 9.06
C LEU A 129 -5.62 3.56 9.29
N LEU A 130 -5.82 2.24 9.16
CA LEU A 130 -7.08 1.61 9.50
C LEU A 130 -7.47 1.78 10.98
N ARG A 131 -6.51 1.72 11.92
CA ARG A 131 -6.79 2.00 13.34
C ARG A 131 -7.23 3.45 13.56
N GLU A 132 -6.63 4.40 12.86
CA GLU A 132 -7.01 5.83 12.92
C GLU A 132 -8.42 6.03 12.32
N PHE A 133 -8.69 5.48 11.14
CA PHE A 133 -10.02 5.52 10.53
C PHE A 133 -11.13 4.92 11.40
N LEU A 134 -10.81 3.90 12.21
CA LEU A 134 -11.76 3.29 13.15
C LEU A 134 -11.93 4.11 14.44
N ARG A 135 -10.93 4.92 14.83
CA ARG A 135 -11.00 5.80 16.00
C ARG A 135 -11.78 7.07 15.73
N ASP A 136 -11.70 7.60 14.51
CA ASP A 136 -12.36 8.86 14.12
C ASP A 136 -13.86 8.71 13.77
N GLY A 137 -14.45 7.53 14.05
CA GLY A 137 -15.89 7.32 14.09
C GLY A 137 -16.57 7.07 12.73
N VAL A 138 -16.69 5.80 12.33
CA VAL A 138 -17.87 5.23 11.64
C VAL A 138 -17.97 3.74 12.02
N LEU A 139 -18.34 3.44 13.26
CA LEU A 139 -19.45 2.51 13.45
C LEU A 139 -20.66 3.44 13.60
N PRO A 140 -21.64 3.43 12.67
CA PRO A 140 -22.94 3.89 13.06
C PRO A 140 -23.37 3.01 14.24
N ASN A 141 -24.05 3.61 15.22
CA ASN A 141 -24.83 2.88 16.22
C ASN A 141 -25.42 1.61 15.60
N ILE A 142 -24.84 0.45 15.91
CA ILE A 142 -25.58 -0.79 15.82
C ILE A 142 -26.30 -0.87 17.16
N GLU A 143 -27.36 -0.07 17.24
CA GLU A 143 -28.39 -0.26 18.25
C GLU A 143 -28.98 -1.66 18.07
N HIS A 144 -29.28 -2.25 19.21
CA HIS A 144 -29.83 -3.58 19.41
C HIS A 144 -31.04 -3.91 18.52
N GLU A 145 -31.04 -5.13 17.98
CA GLU A 145 -32.18 -6.04 17.74
C GLU A 145 -31.56 -7.32 17.15
N LEU A 146 -31.49 -8.49 17.78
CA LEU A 146 -32.38 -9.20 18.73
C LEU A 146 -31.56 -9.94 19.80
#